data_AF-A0AA42P9Y6-F1
#
_entry.id   AF-A0AA42P9Y6-F1
#
_cell.length_a   1.000
_cell.length_b   1.000
_cell.length_c   1.000
_cell.angle_alpha   90.00
_cell.angle_beta   90.00
_cell.angle_gamma   90.00
#
_symmetry.space_group_name_H-M   'P 1'
#
loop_
_entity.id
_entity.type
_entity.pdbx_description
1 polymer ?
#
loop_
_entity_poly.entity_id
_entity_poly.type
_entity_poly.pdbx_seq_one_letter_code
_entity_poly.pdbx_strand_id
1 'polypeptide(L)'
;MKAPWNLLRYLPLARRLIKHGKIPALLLAVARKSSSKRGLIKGLREDLSLLQALCVAWWRGEYRAISPNALVAVVAGLLYFLSPLDAIPDWIPGLGFVDDLAVLGWVMRKWSAELDAFRAWKQTQTAERQAALNELPQLDEPRAGG
;
A
#
# COMPACT_ATOMS: atom_id res chain seq x y z
N MET A 1 -2.55 -15.44 12.89
CA MET A 1 -1.12 -15.06 12.79
C MET A 1 -0.91 -13.70 13.44
N LYS A 2 0.17 -13.53 14.22
CA LYS A 2 0.49 -12.26 14.88
C LYS A 2 1.05 -11.26 13.86
N ALA A 3 0.77 -9.98 14.05
CA ALA A 3 1.35 -8.92 13.22
C ALA A 3 2.86 -8.82 13.47
N PRO A 4 3.67 -8.53 12.44
CA PRO A 4 5.07 -8.21 12.64
C PRO A 4 5.18 -6.98 13.53
N TRP A 5 6.03 -7.05 14.57
CA TRP A 5 6.12 -6.01 15.59
C TRP A 5 6.54 -4.65 15.00
N ASN A 6 7.35 -4.67 13.95
CA ASN A 6 7.76 -3.48 13.19
C ASN A 6 6.57 -2.75 12.56
N LEU A 7 5.56 -3.47 12.04
CA LEU A 7 4.36 -2.87 11.45
C LEU A 7 3.53 -2.10 12.46
N LEU A 8 3.51 -2.54 13.73
CA LEU A 8 2.73 -1.90 14.79
C LEU A 8 3.15 -0.44 15.01
N ARG A 9 4.43 -0.10 14.74
CA ARG A 9 4.97 1.26 14.82
C ARG A 9 4.36 2.20 13.77
N TYR A 10 3.95 1.65 12.61
CA TYR A 10 3.43 2.44 11.49
C TYR A 10 1.91 2.57 11.49
N LEU A 11 1.18 1.76 12.28
CA LEU A 11 -0.27 1.88 12.43
C LEU A 11 -0.75 3.29 12.85
N PRO A 12 -0.16 3.96 13.88
CA PRO A 12 -0.60 5.31 14.25
C PRO A 12 -0.31 6.34 13.14
N LEU A 13 0.82 6.19 12.43
CA LEU A 13 1.18 7.05 11.30
C LEU A 13 0.23 6.86 10.12
N ALA A 14 -0.11 5.61 9.79
CA ALA A 14 -1.09 5.28 8.76
C ALA A 14 -2.46 5.91 9.06
N ARG A 15 -2.95 5.77 10.30
CA ARG A 15 -4.21 6.42 10.72
C ARG A 15 -4.16 7.94 10.57
N ARG A 16 -3.06 8.58 10.96
CA ARG A 16 -2.86 10.03 10.79
C ARG A 16 -2.83 10.43 9.32
N LEU A 17 -2.14 9.67 8.49
CA LEU A 17 -2.00 9.92 7.06
C LEU A 17 -3.36 9.84 6.34
N ILE A 18 -4.17 8.84 6.68
CA ILE A 18 -5.54 8.69 6.20
C ILE A 18 -6.41 9.87 6.66
N LYS A 19 -6.30 10.28 7.93
CA LYS A 19 -7.08 11.39 8.50
C LYS A 19 -6.72 12.75 7.88
N HIS A 20 -5.43 13.02 7.65
CA HIS A 20 -4.93 14.29 7.12
C HIS A 20 -4.89 14.37 5.60
N GLY A 21 -5.37 13.36 4.89
CA GLY A 21 -5.46 13.41 3.44
C GLY A 21 -4.13 13.26 2.69
N LYS A 22 -3.11 12.65 3.32
CA LYS A 22 -1.77 12.55 2.73
C LYS A 22 -1.53 11.25 1.95
N ILE A 23 -2.61 10.59 1.51
CA ILE A 23 -2.53 9.33 0.73
C ILE A 23 -1.85 9.55 -0.63
N PRO A 24 -2.14 10.61 -1.41
CA PRO A 24 -1.46 10.83 -2.68
C PRO A 24 0.07 10.91 -2.57
N ALA A 25 0.57 11.61 -1.55
CA ALA A 25 2.01 11.72 -1.28
C ALA A 25 2.65 10.36 -0.97
N LEU A 26 1.96 9.52 -0.19
CA LEU A 26 2.39 8.16 0.09
C LEU A 26 2.51 7.33 -1.19
N LEU A 27 1.46 7.34 -2.02
CA LEU A 27 1.41 6.55 -3.23
C LEU A 27 2.50 6.97 -4.22
N LEU A 28 2.69 8.27 -4.41
CA LEU A 28 3.74 8.81 -5.28
C LEU A 28 5.13 8.37 -4.83
N ALA A 29 5.39 8.45 -3.52
CA ALA A 29 6.66 8.00 -2.98
C ALA A 29 6.85 6.48 -3.18
N VAL A 30 5.82 5.66 -2.91
CA VAL A 30 5.88 4.19 -3.10
C VAL A 30 6.21 3.85 -4.54
N ALA A 31 5.52 4.48 -5.49
CA ALA A 31 5.74 4.27 -6.92
C ALA A 31 7.17 4.64 -7.32
N ARG A 32 7.67 5.80 -6.87
CA ARG A 32 9.05 6.24 -7.13
C ARG A 32 10.09 5.25 -6.58
N LYS A 33 9.88 4.72 -5.37
CA LYS A 33 10.77 3.72 -4.74
C LYS A 33 10.68 2.35 -5.43
N SER A 34 9.50 1.96 -5.92
CA SER A 34 9.32 0.72 -6.66
C SER A 34 10.05 0.75 -8.00
N SER A 35 9.96 1.87 -8.74
CA SER A 35 10.60 2.04 -10.04
C SER A 35 12.13 2.11 -9.98
N SER A 36 12.72 2.61 -8.90
CA SER A 36 14.18 2.68 -8.74
C SER A 36 14.81 1.31 -8.41
N LYS A 37 14.05 0.39 -7.82
CA LYS A 37 14.50 -0.96 -7.49
C LYS A 37 14.33 -1.89 -8.70
N ARG A 38 15.34 -1.90 -9.58
CA ARG A 38 15.38 -2.69 -10.83
C ARG A 38 15.22 -4.21 -10.63
N GLY A 39 15.52 -4.74 -9.43
CA GLY A 39 15.43 -6.16 -9.07
C GLY A 39 14.20 -6.59 -8.25
N LEU A 40 13.12 -5.80 -8.16
CA LEU A 40 11.89 -6.25 -7.49
C LEU A 40 11.28 -7.45 -8.23
N ILE A 41 10.96 -8.50 -7.47
CA ILE A 41 10.29 -9.71 -7.96
C ILE A 41 8.91 -9.32 -8.54
N LYS A 42 8.53 -9.92 -9.66
CA LYS A 42 7.26 -9.62 -10.37
C LYS A 42 6.04 -9.65 -9.44
N GLY A 43 5.90 -10.69 -8.62
CA GLY A 43 4.76 -10.82 -7.68
C GLY A 43 4.68 -9.67 -6.66
N LEU A 44 5.82 -9.18 -6.16
CA LEU A 44 5.84 -8.02 -5.27
C LEU A 44 5.35 -6.76 -5.98
N ARG A 45 5.73 -6.56 -7.25
CA ARG A 45 5.24 -5.42 -8.05
C ARG A 45 3.73 -5.48 -8.25
N GLU A 46 3.19 -6.67 -8.50
CA GLU A 46 1.75 -6.91 -8.63
C GLU A 46 1.01 -6.60 -7.32
N ASP A 47 1.54 -7.06 -6.20
CA ASP A 47 0.97 -6.78 -4.88
C ASP A 47 1.01 -5.29 -4.56
N LEU A 48 2.15 -4.62 -4.76
CA LEU A 48 2.26 -3.17 -4.57
C LEU A 48 1.30 -2.38 -5.48
N SER A 49 1.12 -2.82 -6.73
CA SER A 49 0.16 -2.21 -7.66
C SER A 49 -1.27 -2.37 -7.18
N LEU A 50 -1.64 -3.55 -6.67
CA LEU A 50 -2.97 -3.77 -6.10
C LEU A 50 -3.23 -2.90 -4.87
N LEU A 51 -2.27 -2.85 -3.93
CA LEU A 51 -2.38 -2.05 -2.71
C LEU A 51 -2.48 -0.55 -3.03
N GLN A 52 -1.73 -0.08 -4.04
CA GLN A 52 -1.84 1.30 -4.52
C GLN A 52 -3.22 1.58 -5.14
N ALA A 53 -3.68 0.71 -6.04
CA ALA A 53 -4.99 0.86 -6.69
C ALA A 53 -6.14 0.87 -5.68
N LEU A 54 -6.05 0.06 -4.61
CA LEU A 54 -7.01 0.07 -3.51
C LEU A 54 -7.03 1.42 -2.80
N CYS A 55 -5.85 1.98 -2.50
CA CYS A 55 -5.74 3.30 -1.89
C CYS A 55 -6.27 4.42 -2.81
N VAL A 56 -6.05 4.31 -4.12
CA VAL A 56 -6.58 5.26 -5.13
C VAL A 56 -8.11 5.19 -5.17
N ALA A 57 -8.67 3.98 -5.33
CA ALA A 57 -10.12 3.76 -5.34
C ALA A 57 -10.77 4.27 -4.06
N TRP A 58 -10.08 4.08 -2.93
CA TRP A 58 -10.53 4.62 -1.66
C TRP A 58 -10.37 6.14 -1.58
N TRP A 59 -9.28 6.72 -2.08
CA TRP A 59 -9.09 8.17 -2.10
C TRP A 59 -10.22 8.89 -2.87
N ARG A 60 -10.53 8.34 -4.05
CA ARG A 60 -11.55 8.85 -4.99
C ARG A 60 -12.99 8.47 -4.65
N GLY A 61 -13.21 7.69 -3.59
CA GLY A 61 -14.57 7.32 -3.17
C GLY A 61 -15.23 6.22 -3.98
N GLU A 62 -14.51 5.61 -4.90
CA GLU A 62 -15.00 4.56 -5.81
C GLU A 62 -15.17 3.23 -5.10
N TYR A 63 -14.32 2.97 -4.10
CA TYR A 63 -14.36 1.75 -3.30
C TYR A 63 -14.38 2.08 -1.80
N ARG A 64 -15.43 1.60 -1.13
CA ARG A 64 -15.66 1.77 0.32
C ARG A 64 -15.91 0.44 1.03
N ALA A 65 -16.02 -0.66 0.28
CA ALA A 65 -16.27 -2.01 0.78
C ALA A 65 -14.98 -2.66 1.33
N ILE A 66 -14.27 -1.95 2.20
CA ILE A 66 -13.08 -2.43 2.89
C ILE A 66 -13.15 -2.08 4.36
N SER A 67 -12.79 -3.01 5.25
CA SER A 67 -12.74 -2.68 6.68
C SER A 67 -11.71 -1.57 6.98
N PRO A 68 -11.99 -0.67 7.94
CA PRO A 68 -11.02 0.37 8.34
C PRO A 68 -9.67 -0.20 8.80
N ASN A 69 -9.69 -1.39 9.42
CA ASN A 69 -8.48 -2.07 9.87
C ASN A 69 -7.64 -2.59 8.70
N ALA A 70 -8.28 -3.15 7.66
CA ALA A 70 -7.58 -3.56 6.43
C ALA A 70 -6.93 -2.35 5.75
N LEU A 71 -7.67 -1.25 5.58
CA LEU A 71 -7.13 -0.04 4.98
C LEU A 71 -5.92 0.51 5.75
N VAL A 72 -6.02 0.60 7.08
CA VAL A 72 -4.89 1.06 7.92
C VAL A 72 -3.68 0.14 7.79
N ALA A 73 -3.89 -1.18 7.74
CA ALA A 73 -2.80 -2.14 7.57
C ALA A 73 -2.14 -2.03 6.19
N VAL A 74 -2.91 -1.82 5.13
CA VAL A 74 -2.41 -1.56 3.77
C VAL A 74 -1.56 -0.29 3.76
N VAL A 75 -2.09 0.82 4.26
CA VAL A 75 -1.36 2.09 4.32
C VAL A 75 -0.10 1.98 5.18
N ALA A 76 -0.15 1.23 6.29
CA ALA A 76 1.01 0.97 7.13
C ALA A 76 2.06 0.11 6.41
N GLY A 77 1.66 -0.91 5.65
CA GLY A 77 2.56 -1.71 4.83
C GLY A 77 3.24 -0.90 3.72
N LEU A 78 2.50 0.01 3.07
CA LEU A 78 3.04 0.95 2.08
C LEU A 78 4.00 1.97 2.71
N LEU A 79 3.67 2.50 3.89
CA LEU A 79 4.57 3.36 4.67
C LEU A 79 5.84 2.64 5.07
N TYR A 80 5.72 1.38 5.50
CA TYR A 80 6.85 0.54 5.84
C TYR A 80 7.78 0.36 4.64
N PHE A 81 7.21 0.00 3.48
CA PHE A 81 7.95 -0.13 2.23
C PHE A 81 8.70 1.14 1.86
N LEU A 82 8.22 2.32 2.25
CA LEU A 82 8.88 3.60 2.01
C LEU A 82 10.02 3.94 2.95
N SER A 83 9.98 3.45 4.18
CA SER A 83 11.02 3.75 5.17
C SER A 83 12.41 3.45 4.59
N PRO A 84 13.33 4.43 4.53
CA PRO A 84 14.64 4.20 3.94
C PRO A 84 15.50 3.20 4.75
N LEU A 85 15.19 2.96 6.04
CA LEU A 85 16.23 2.57 7.00
C LEU A 85 15.80 1.79 8.27
N ASP A 86 14.53 1.50 8.54
CA ASP A 86 14.16 1.20 9.94
C ASP A 86 14.15 -0.30 10.29
N ALA A 87 15.36 -0.88 10.52
CA ALA A 87 15.69 -1.80 11.64
C ALA A 87 16.83 -2.83 11.40
N ILE A 88 17.71 -2.70 10.41
CA ILE A 88 18.96 -3.49 10.37
C ILE A 88 20.16 -2.56 10.58
N PRO A 89 20.82 -2.63 11.75
CA PRO A 89 22.15 -2.06 11.94
C PRO A 89 23.12 -2.61 10.88
N ASP A 90 23.97 -1.73 10.35
CA ASP A 90 24.86 -1.79 9.16
C ASP A 90 25.80 -3.02 8.96
N TRP A 91 25.48 -4.26 9.33
CA TRP A 91 26.46 -5.37 9.31
C TRP A 91 26.21 -6.53 8.34
N ILE A 92 25.12 -6.55 7.56
CA ILE A 92 24.93 -7.62 6.55
C ILE A 92 24.55 -7.06 5.18
N PRO A 93 25.50 -7.01 4.23
CA PRO A 93 25.19 -6.76 2.82
C PRO A 93 24.18 -7.79 2.31
N GLY A 94 23.01 -7.32 1.83
CA GLY A 94 22.03 -8.16 1.13
C GLY A 94 20.78 -8.62 1.90
N LEU A 95 20.63 -8.33 3.20
CA LEU A 95 19.48 -8.80 4.01
C LEU A 95 18.36 -7.79 4.26
N GLY A 96 18.55 -6.50 3.98
CA GLY A 96 17.59 -5.43 4.29
C GLY A 96 16.21 -5.50 3.64
N PHE A 97 15.96 -6.46 2.74
CA PHE A 97 14.71 -6.60 1.99
C PHE A 97 13.77 -7.69 2.51
N VAL A 98 14.28 -8.62 3.32
CA VAL A 98 13.49 -9.79 3.73
C VAL A 98 12.35 -9.38 4.66
N ASP A 99 12.57 -8.39 5.53
CA ASP A 99 11.55 -7.92 6.45
C ASP A 99 10.45 -7.09 5.77
N ASP A 100 10.79 -6.28 4.76
CA ASP A 100 9.82 -5.57 3.90
C ASP A 100 8.85 -6.54 3.22
N LEU A 101 9.40 -7.63 2.67
CA LEU A 101 8.63 -8.70 2.04
C LEU A 101 7.75 -9.43 3.06
N ALA A 102 8.25 -9.64 4.27
CA ALA A 102 7.51 -10.31 5.34
C ALA A 102 6.30 -9.46 5.79
N VAL A 103 6.46 -8.14 5.92
CA VAL A 103 5.37 -7.21 6.26
C VAL A 103 4.30 -7.19 5.18
N LEU A 104 4.70 -7.02 3.91
CA LEU A 104 3.75 -7.03 2.79
C LEU A 104 3.06 -8.38 2.66
N GLY A 105 3.81 -9.48 2.69
CA GLY A 105 3.27 -10.83 2.68
C GLY A 105 2.31 -11.11 3.85
N TRP A 106 2.59 -10.55 5.03
CA TRP A 106 1.66 -10.60 6.15
C TRP A 106 0.36 -9.82 5.88
N VAL A 107 0.44 -8.61 5.33
CA VAL A 107 -0.76 -7.80 4.96
C VAL A 107 -1.59 -8.57 3.93
N MET A 108 -0.94 -9.07 2.88
CA MET A 108 -1.58 -9.83 1.80
C MET A 108 -2.33 -11.06 2.34
N ARG A 109 -1.70 -11.81 3.25
CA ARG A 109 -2.32 -13.01 3.83
C ARG A 109 -3.36 -12.71 4.90
N LYS A 110 -3.13 -11.68 5.74
CA LYS A 110 -4.05 -11.33 6.82
C LYS A 110 -5.37 -10.77 6.30
N TRP A 111 -5.31 -10.04 5.18
CA TRP A 111 -6.44 -9.35 4.57
C TRP A 111 -6.79 -9.92 3.19
N SER A 112 -6.44 -11.19 2.92
CA SER A 112 -6.64 -11.81 1.60
C SER A 112 -8.07 -11.69 1.12
N ALA A 113 -9.06 -11.99 1.97
CA ALA A 113 -10.48 -11.89 1.61
C ALA A 113 -10.90 -10.46 1.18
N GLU A 114 -10.38 -9.42 1.85
CA GLU A 114 -10.67 -8.02 1.51
C GLU A 114 -9.97 -7.61 0.20
N LEU A 115 -8.72 -8.08 0.02
CA LEU A 115 -7.96 -7.83 -1.21
C LEU A 115 -8.53 -8.59 -2.41
N ASP A 116 -9.05 -9.79 -2.20
CA ASP A 116 -9.70 -10.61 -3.22
C ASP A 116 -11.05 -10.00 -3.61
N ALA A 117 -11.82 -9.49 -2.63
CA ALA A 117 -13.03 -8.71 -2.90
C ALA A 117 -12.72 -7.45 -3.72
N PHE A 118 -11.64 -6.74 -3.39
CA PHE A 118 -11.17 -5.60 -4.18
C PHE A 118 -10.69 -6.01 -5.58
N ARG A 119 -9.94 -7.11 -5.72
CA ARG A 119 -9.53 -7.66 -7.03
C ARG A 119 -10.74 -7.96 -7.90
N ALA A 120 -11.73 -8.66 -7.35
CA ALA A 120 -12.97 -9.00 -8.06
C ALA A 120 -13.73 -7.74 -8.49
N TRP A 121 -13.89 -6.76 -7.60
CA TRP A 121 -14.51 -5.48 -7.94
C TRP A 121 -13.73 -4.71 -9.00
N LYS A 122 -12.39 -4.69 -8.94
CA LYS A 122 -11.55 -4.02 -9.94
C LYS A 122 -11.72 -4.65 -11.33
N GLN A 123 -11.86 -5.98 -11.40
CA GLN A 123 -12.08 -6.72 -12.65
C GLN A 123 -13.45 -6.47 -13.28
N THR A 124 -14.45 -6.07 -12.49
CA THR A 124 -15.77 -5.70 -13.03
C THR A 124 -15.82 -4.27 -13.57
N GLN A 125 -14.75 -3.47 -13.39
CA GLN A 125 -14.68 -2.10 -13.90
C GLN A 125 -14.27 -2.06 -15.38
N THR A 126 -14.64 -0.99 -16.09
CA THR A 126 -14.21 -0.77 -17.48
C THR A 126 -12.69 -0.65 -17.59
N ALA A 127 -12.13 -0.93 -18.77
CA ALA A 127 -10.68 -0.80 -19.01
C ALA A 127 -10.17 0.61 -18.69
N GLU A 128 -10.94 1.64 -19.06
CA GLU A 128 -10.67 3.04 -18.75
C GLU A 128 -10.59 3.27 -17.24
N ARG A 129 -11.53 2.70 -16.48
CA ARG A 129 -11.57 2.86 -15.03
C ARG A 129 -10.44 2.11 -14.35
N GLN A 130 -10.12 0.90 -14.83
CA GLN A 130 -8.96 0.14 -14.35
C GLN A 130 -7.65 0.89 -14.60
N ALA A 131 -7.51 1.55 -15.76
CA ALA A 131 -6.37 2.41 -16.05
C ALA A 131 -6.31 3.59 -15.09
N ALA A 132 -7.43 4.29 -14.87
CA ALA A 132 -7.52 5.41 -13.92
C ALA A 132 -7.17 5.01 -12.48
N LEU A 133 -7.45 3.77 -12.06
CA LEU A 133 -7.08 3.23 -10.75
C LEU A 133 -5.57 2.91 -10.62
N ASN A 134 -4.90 2.67 -11.74
CA ASN A 134 -3.44 2.48 -11.76
C ASN A 134 -2.70 3.82 -11.84
N GLU A 135 -3.39 4.89 -12.23
CA GLU A 135 -2.88 6.25 -12.19
C GLU A 135 -2.93 6.80 -10.75
N LEU A 136 -1.79 7.33 -10.30
CA LEU A 136 -1.68 7.90 -8.97
C LEU A 136 -2.44 9.23 -8.90
N PRO A 137 -3.12 9.51 -7.78
CA PRO A 137 -3.78 10.80 -7.60
C PRO A 137 -2.75 11.93 -7.55
N GLN A 138 -3.17 13.10 -8.01
CA GLN A 138 -2.34 14.31 -7.91
C GLN A 138 -2.23 14.76 -6.44
N LEU A 139 -1.17 15.47 -6.06
CA LEU A 139 -0.95 15.86 -4.66
C LEU A 139 -1.99 16.84 -4.14
N ASP A 140 -2.60 17.60 -5.03
CA ASP A 140 -3.67 18.58 -4.83
C ASP A 140 -5.07 18.00 -5.11
N GLU A 141 -5.18 16.74 -5.54
CA GLU A 141 -6.46 16.10 -5.81
C GLU A 141 -7.28 16.00 -4.50
N PRO A 142 -8.48 16.62 -4.44
CA PRO A 142 -9.28 16.60 -3.23
C PRO A 142 -9.76 15.19 -2.90
N ARG A 143 -9.83 14.87 -1.61
CA ARG A 143 -10.41 13.60 -1.16
C ARG A 143 -11.90 13.59 -1.49
N ALA A 144 -12.40 12.46 -1.99
CA ALA A 144 -13.84 12.32 -2.18
C ALA A 144 -14.60 12.45 -0.84
N GLY A 145 -15.47 13.45 -0.77
CA GLY A 145 -16.30 13.77 0.41
C GLY A 145 -15.62 14.63 1.49
N GLY A 146 -14.54 15.36 1.13
CA GLY A 146 -13.87 16.34 1.99
C GLY A 146 -14.06 17.77 1.52
#